data_AF-A0A0J1GN83-F1
#
_entry.id   AF-A0A0J1GN83-F1
#
_cell.length_a   1.000
_cell.length_b   1.000
_cell.length_c   1.000
_cell.angle_alpha   90.00
_cell.angle_beta   90.00
_cell.angle_gamma   90.00
#
_symmetry.space_group_name_H-M   'P 1'
#
loop_
_entity.id
_entity.type
_entity.pdbx_description
1 polymer ?
#
loop_
_entity_poly.entity_id
_entity_poly.type
_entity_poly.pdbx_seq_one_letter_code
_entity_poly.pdbx_strand_id
1 'polypeptide(L)'
;MLNVDNFKKSLVALSLAVLAGCGGSDGDGEKSSGYTNEQVASAVKCTNQAEGGLCENNMQGETWDVADSTEECSFGIYCFEDGHDVPETPALTRFPKEHLIPVYFREKEDQRFINSMNHIESLVGYKMFDRKGVVTIDMSDPSNIDLAHLDTKWGLILSQGTSAGDMSGSGYCSLGNVAVGPYVTTPGSYIVSTDYGIKYPAKEWGRDGNFTWVNLDSLQGANGGKITCNGTAPQDVATHEFAHALGMHNHFSGFGFDGAWGKNAERVLKTMYSDQNLPGQPFDSLFIED
;
A
#
# COMPACT_ATOMS: atom_id res chain seq x y z
N MET A 1 45.36 -18.57 31.03
CA MET A 1 44.06 -18.35 31.68
C MET A 1 43.70 -16.89 31.48
N LEU A 2 42.51 -16.61 30.93
CA LEU A 2 41.98 -15.27 30.69
C LEU A 2 40.84 -15.02 31.68
N ASN A 3 40.77 -13.78 32.20
CA ASN A 3 39.62 -13.03 32.73
C ASN A 3 40.06 -12.18 33.93
N VAL A 4 39.48 -11.01 34.19
CA VAL A 4 38.70 -10.07 33.35
C VAL A 4 38.89 -8.74 34.06
N ASP A 5 39.15 -7.64 33.35
CA ASP A 5 38.99 -6.34 33.96
C ASP A 5 38.76 -5.22 32.95
N ASN A 6 37.77 -4.38 33.26
CA ASN A 6 37.40 -3.12 32.60
C ASN A 6 37.04 -3.17 31.08
N PHE A 7 35.79 -2.85 30.74
CA PHE A 7 35.46 -1.48 30.29
C PHE A 7 33.95 -1.21 30.23
N LYS A 8 33.58 0.00 30.64
CA LYS A 8 32.37 0.79 30.28
C LYS A 8 30.97 0.18 30.45
N LYS A 9 30.30 0.75 31.45
CA LYS A 9 28.87 1.12 31.45
C LYS A 9 28.30 1.33 30.03
N SER A 10 27.24 0.60 29.69
CA SER A 10 26.22 1.07 28.76
C SER A 10 24.90 1.13 29.53
N LEU A 11 24.34 2.34 29.63
CA LEU A 11 22.95 2.52 30.01
C LEU A 11 22.11 1.91 28.87
N VAL A 12 21.34 0.85 29.15
CA VAL A 12 20.25 0.47 28.25
C VAL A 12 19.16 1.51 28.48
N ALA A 13 19.20 2.58 27.69
CA ALA A 13 18.08 3.50 27.60
C ALA A 13 16.94 2.75 26.91
N LEU A 14 15.91 2.41 27.67
CA LEU A 14 14.66 1.88 27.14
C LEU A 14 13.90 3.06 26.48
N SER A 15 14.35 3.47 25.30
CA SER A 15 13.69 4.51 24.51
C SER A 15 12.40 3.95 23.94
N LEU A 16 11.30 4.66 24.22
CA LEU A 16 9.95 4.28 23.82
C LEU A 16 9.86 4.05 22.31
N ALA A 17 9.29 2.91 21.92
CA ALA A 17 8.81 2.70 20.56
C ALA A 17 7.57 3.57 20.34
N VAL A 18 7.78 4.78 19.79
CA VAL A 18 6.69 5.56 19.18
C VAL A 18 6.53 5.04 17.77
N LEU A 19 5.63 4.07 17.60
CA LEU A 19 5.20 3.60 16.28
C LEU A 19 4.48 4.76 15.58
N ALA A 20 5.18 5.39 14.64
CA ALA A 20 4.68 6.51 13.87
C ALA A 20 3.77 6.01 12.73
N GLY A 21 2.48 5.84 13.03
CA GLY A 21 1.44 5.83 11.99
C GLY A 21 1.16 7.27 11.54
N CYS A 22 1.16 7.51 10.22
CA CYS A 22 1.08 8.85 9.62
C CYS A 22 -0.04 9.75 10.19
N GLY A 23 0.33 10.64 11.11
CA GLY A 23 -0.59 11.46 11.91
C GLY A 23 0.07 12.67 12.59
N GLY A 24 0.90 13.42 11.86
CA GLY A 24 1.25 14.83 12.13
C GLY A 24 1.83 15.21 13.50
N SER A 25 3.15 15.37 13.58
CA SER A 25 3.78 16.35 14.48
C SER A 25 5.11 16.82 13.90
N ASP A 26 5.27 18.13 13.75
CA ASP A 26 6.51 18.73 13.23
C ASP A 26 7.71 18.41 14.14
N GLY A 27 8.80 17.91 13.56
CA GLY A 27 10.03 17.60 14.26
C GLY A 27 11.26 17.83 13.38
N ASP A 28 12.14 18.73 13.79
CA ASP A 28 13.38 19.03 13.07
C ASP A 28 14.35 17.84 13.06
N GLY A 29 14.71 17.40 11.85
CA GLY A 29 16.07 16.92 11.56
C GLY A 29 16.35 15.41 11.66
N GLU A 30 16.30 14.74 10.51
CA GLU A 30 17.50 14.18 9.90
C GLU A 30 17.32 14.14 8.37
N LYS A 31 18.40 14.31 7.59
CA LYS A 31 18.31 14.02 6.15
C LYS A 31 18.31 12.50 6.02
N SER A 32 17.18 11.89 5.64
CA SER A 32 17.13 10.46 5.34
C SER A 32 18.28 10.12 4.38
N SER A 33 19.26 9.34 4.84
CA SER A 33 20.33 8.88 3.96
C SER A 33 19.69 8.02 2.88
N GLY A 34 19.82 8.45 1.62
CA GLY A 34 19.24 7.75 0.48
C GLY A 34 19.69 6.29 0.46
N TYR A 35 18.74 5.38 0.26
CA TYR A 35 18.98 3.95 0.25
C TYR A 35 20.04 3.55 -0.79
N THR A 36 20.94 2.63 -0.41
CA THR A 36 21.80 1.93 -1.37
C THR A 36 20.97 1.05 -2.30
N ASN A 37 21.58 0.54 -3.37
CA ASN A 37 20.85 -0.27 -4.35
C ASN A 37 20.33 -1.59 -3.73
N GLU A 38 21.08 -2.16 -2.81
CA GLU A 38 20.70 -3.35 -2.02
C GLU A 38 19.54 -3.03 -1.07
N GLN A 39 19.51 -1.83 -0.48
CA GLN A 39 18.39 -1.39 0.36
C GLN A 39 17.13 -1.12 -0.47
N VAL A 40 17.25 -0.60 -1.69
CA VAL A 40 16.12 -0.48 -2.63
C VAL A 40 15.59 -1.85 -3.01
N ALA A 41 16.44 -2.80 -3.40
CA ALA A 41 16.04 -4.17 -3.72
C ALA A 41 15.32 -4.86 -2.54
N SER A 42 15.86 -4.71 -1.33
CA SER A 42 15.25 -5.23 -0.10
C SER A 42 13.91 -4.56 0.24
N ALA A 43 13.79 -3.25 0.03
CA ALA A 43 12.53 -2.53 0.22
C ALA A 43 11.48 -2.91 -0.83
N VAL A 44 11.86 -3.08 -2.11
CA VAL A 44 11.00 -3.62 -3.17
C VAL A 44 10.50 -5.02 -2.78
N LYS A 45 11.40 -5.93 -2.37
CA LYS A 45 11.02 -7.28 -1.93
C LYS A 45 10.03 -7.22 -0.75
N CYS A 46 10.38 -6.50 0.31
CA CYS A 46 9.53 -6.37 1.50
C CYS A 46 8.14 -5.80 1.15
N THR A 47 8.10 -4.66 0.46
CA THR A 47 6.83 -3.96 0.17
C THR A 47 5.97 -4.73 -0.83
N ASN A 48 6.57 -5.54 -1.71
CA ASN A 48 5.88 -6.35 -2.71
C ASN A 48 5.63 -7.82 -2.30
N GLN A 49 5.99 -8.22 -1.07
CA GLN A 49 5.71 -9.57 -0.55
C GLN A 49 5.17 -9.62 0.88
N ALA A 50 5.12 -8.46 1.56
CA ALA A 50 4.84 -8.32 3.00
C ALA A 50 5.84 -9.06 3.94
N GLU A 51 6.97 -9.56 3.42
CA GLU A 51 8.03 -10.19 4.21
C GLU A 51 8.73 -9.21 5.18
N GLY A 52 9.22 -9.73 6.31
CA GLY A 52 10.03 -8.97 7.27
C GLY A 52 11.44 -8.63 6.72
N GLY A 53 11.95 -7.43 7.02
CA GLY A 53 13.23 -6.96 6.46
C GLY A 53 13.62 -5.55 6.93
N LEU A 54 13.92 -4.64 6.00
CA LEU A 54 14.12 -3.20 6.29
C LEU A 54 12.84 -2.50 6.79
N CYS A 55 11.69 -3.18 6.68
CA CYS A 55 10.40 -2.71 7.15
C CYS A 55 10.21 -3.07 8.63
N GLU A 56 9.81 -2.10 9.45
CA GLU A 56 9.42 -2.29 10.84
C GLU A 56 8.01 -2.92 10.89
N ASN A 57 7.95 -4.24 10.71
CA ASN A 57 6.81 -5.17 10.77
C ASN A 57 5.36 -4.62 10.98
N ASN A 58 4.50 -4.87 9.98
CA ASN A 58 3.11 -5.35 10.12
C ASN A 58 2.64 -5.81 8.72
N MET A 59 1.81 -6.83 8.51
CA MET A 59 0.78 -7.42 9.39
C MET A 59 0.96 -8.93 9.75
N GLN A 60 -0.09 -9.50 10.35
CA GLN A 60 -0.17 -10.80 11.03
C GLN A 60 -0.18 -12.00 10.08
N GLY A 61 0.97 -12.37 9.52
CA GLY A 61 1.09 -13.59 8.69
C GLY A 61 0.58 -13.44 7.25
N GLU A 62 0.37 -12.20 6.79
CA GLU A 62 0.21 -11.91 5.37
C GLU A 62 1.59 -12.03 4.72
N THR A 63 1.93 -13.20 4.18
CA THR A 63 3.18 -13.47 3.48
C THR A 63 2.92 -14.24 2.19
N TRP A 64 3.92 -14.31 1.30
CA TRP A 64 3.99 -15.40 0.33
C TRP A 64 4.05 -16.73 1.11
N ASP A 65 3.02 -17.56 1.00
CA ASP A 65 3.04 -18.94 1.49
C ASP A 65 2.21 -19.86 0.58
N VAL A 66 2.44 -21.17 0.68
CA VAL A 66 1.55 -22.19 0.11
C VAL A 66 0.49 -22.49 1.16
N ALA A 67 -0.66 -21.84 1.00
CA ALA A 67 -1.84 -22.16 1.77
C ALA A 67 -2.31 -23.60 1.43
N ASP A 68 -2.27 -24.50 2.43
CA ASP A 68 -2.72 -25.91 2.34
C ASP A 68 -4.27 -26.01 2.28
N SER A 69 -4.94 -24.85 2.17
CA SER A 69 -6.38 -24.70 2.06
C SER A 69 -6.76 -23.38 1.38
N THR A 70 -7.89 -23.36 0.69
CA THR A 70 -8.41 -22.11 0.09
C THR A 70 -8.75 -21.04 1.12
N GLU A 71 -8.99 -21.38 2.39
CA GLU A 71 -9.33 -20.41 3.44
C GLU A 71 -8.11 -19.64 3.97
N GLU A 72 -6.92 -20.24 3.99
CA GLU A 72 -5.68 -19.56 4.41
C GLU A 72 -5.26 -18.48 3.39
N CYS A 73 -5.69 -18.62 2.13
CA CYS A 73 -5.49 -17.62 1.10
C CYS A 73 -6.32 -16.33 1.26
N SER A 74 -7.36 -16.34 2.11
CA SER A 74 -8.23 -15.17 2.31
C SER A 74 -7.51 -13.93 2.86
N PHE A 75 -6.40 -14.13 3.60
CA PHE A 75 -5.58 -13.07 4.18
C PHE A 75 -4.31 -12.75 3.36
N GLY A 76 -3.99 -13.54 2.35
CA GLY A 76 -2.80 -13.34 1.52
C GLY A 76 -2.99 -12.23 0.50
N ILE A 77 -2.11 -11.22 0.51
CA ILE A 77 -1.99 -10.26 -0.62
C ILE A 77 -1.50 -10.98 -1.89
N TYR A 78 -0.76 -12.07 -1.70
CA TYR A 78 -0.28 -12.99 -2.73
C TYR A 78 -0.64 -14.41 -2.33
N CYS A 79 -1.06 -15.20 -3.31
CA CYS A 79 -1.47 -16.59 -3.13
C CYS A 79 -1.03 -17.43 -4.31
N PHE A 80 -0.90 -18.74 -4.11
CA PHE A 80 -0.54 -19.70 -5.14
C PHE A 80 -1.58 -20.82 -5.17
N GLU A 81 -1.70 -21.52 -6.31
CA GLU A 81 -2.61 -22.67 -6.39
C GLU A 81 -2.09 -23.81 -5.49
N ASP A 82 -3.00 -24.38 -4.72
CA ASP A 82 -2.78 -25.45 -3.74
C ASP A 82 -1.96 -26.63 -4.33
N GLY A 83 -0.94 -27.08 -3.59
CA GLY A 83 -0.04 -28.17 -4.00
C GLY A 83 1.14 -27.80 -4.92
N HIS A 84 1.38 -26.52 -5.18
CA HIS A 84 2.62 -26.04 -5.83
C HIS A 84 3.65 -25.56 -4.80
N ASP A 85 4.93 -25.88 -4.98
CA ASP A 85 6.01 -25.35 -4.13
C ASP A 85 6.08 -23.81 -4.19
N VAL A 86 6.39 -23.15 -3.06
CA VAL A 86 6.79 -21.72 -3.08
C VAL A 86 7.93 -21.57 -4.09
N PRO A 87 7.87 -20.63 -5.05
CA PRO A 87 8.98 -20.39 -5.95
C PRO A 87 10.28 -20.10 -5.18
N GLU A 88 11.33 -20.89 -5.41
CA GLU A 88 12.64 -20.72 -4.74
C GLU A 88 13.18 -19.29 -4.85
N THR A 89 12.81 -18.59 -5.93
CA THR A 89 12.98 -17.16 -6.10
C THR A 89 11.62 -16.48 -6.28
N PRO A 90 11.09 -15.77 -5.27
CA PRO A 90 9.91 -14.95 -5.45
C PRO A 90 10.20 -13.79 -6.41
N ALA A 91 9.15 -13.27 -7.04
CA ALA A 91 9.27 -12.42 -8.21
C ALA A 91 8.40 -11.16 -8.13
N LEU A 92 8.90 -10.10 -8.77
CA LEU A 92 8.24 -8.81 -8.86
C LEU A 92 6.85 -8.94 -9.47
N THR A 93 5.86 -8.51 -8.70
CA THR A 93 4.45 -8.53 -9.09
C THR A 93 3.96 -7.09 -9.15
N ARG A 94 3.52 -6.62 -10.33
CA ARG A 94 3.12 -5.22 -10.57
C ARG A 94 2.07 -5.10 -11.66
N PHE A 95 1.40 -3.95 -11.79
CA PHE A 95 0.52 -3.72 -12.94
C PHE A 95 1.30 -3.82 -14.27
N PRO A 96 0.75 -4.50 -15.29
CA PRO A 96 1.41 -4.71 -16.57
C PRO A 96 1.33 -3.41 -17.38
N LYS A 97 2.46 -2.98 -17.94
CA LYS A 97 2.61 -1.67 -18.62
C LYS A 97 1.64 -1.47 -19.78
N GLU A 98 1.18 -2.57 -20.39
CA GLU A 98 0.31 -2.60 -21.56
C GLU A 98 -1.15 -2.26 -21.22
N HIS A 99 -1.53 -2.27 -19.94
CA HIS A 99 -2.90 -2.07 -19.48
C HIS A 99 -2.99 -0.82 -18.59
N LEU A 100 -3.73 0.19 -19.06
CA LEU A 100 -4.04 1.35 -18.23
C LEU A 100 -5.02 0.98 -17.11
N ILE A 101 -4.71 1.41 -15.90
CA ILE A 101 -5.53 1.22 -14.70
C ILE A 101 -6.74 2.18 -14.78
N PRO A 102 -8.00 1.69 -14.79
CA PRO A 102 -9.17 2.55 -14.75
C PRO A 102 -9.27 3.27 -13.41
N VAL A 103 -9.50 4.58 -13.43
CA VAL A 103 -9.55 5.42 -12.23
C VAL A 103 -10.76 6.34 -12.24
N TYR A 104 -11.59 6.25 -11.20
CA TYR A 104 -12.82 7.00 -11.02
C TYR A 104 -12.75 7.89 -9.78
N PHE A 105 -13.20 9.13 -9.89
CA PHE A 105 -13.32 10.06 -8.76
C PHE A 105 -14.75 10.01 -8.20
N ARG A 106 -14.92 9.78 -6.91
CA ARG A 106 -16.27 9.78 -6.30
C ARG A 106 -16.76 11.20 -6.01
N GLU A 107 -17.94 11.54 -6.52
CA GLU A 107 -18.67 12.83 -6.43
C GLU A 107 -17.98 14.07 -7.02
N LYS A 108 -16.64 14.16 -6.96
CA LYS A 108 -15.87 15.30 -7.48
C LYS A 108 -14.41 14.91 -7.74
N GLU A 109 -13.75 15.64 -8.63
CA GLU A 109 -12.30 15.60 -8.75
C GLU A 109 -11.62 16.13 -7.47
N ASP A 110 -10.46 15.59 -7.15
CA ASP A 110 -9.59 16.09 -6.08
C ASP A 110 -8.16 16.25 -6.61
N GLN A 111 -7.61 17.44 -6.43
CA GLN A 111 -6.31 17.79 -6.97
C GLN A 111 -5.18 16.96 -6.37
N ARG A 112 -5.33 16.45 -5.14
CA ARG A 112 -4.30 15.61 -4.49
C ARG A 112 -4.09 14.33 -5.28
N PHE A 113 -5.18 13.66 -5.64
CA PHE A 113 -5.17 12.47 -6.47
C PHE A 113 -4.67 12.72 -7.90
N ILE A 114 -5.08 13.84 -8.52
CA ILE A 114 -4.57 14.23 -9.85
C ILE A 114 -3.04 14.43 -9.80
N ASN A 115 -2.55 15.13 -8.77
CA ASN A 115 -1.13 15.36 -8.56
C ASN A 115 -0.36 14.06 -8.31
N SER A 116 -0.88 13.15 -7.48
CA SER A 116 -0.26 11.86 -7.21
C SER A 116 -0.15 11.00 -8.48
N MET A 117 -1.23 10.88 -9.26
CA MET A 117 -1.19 10.18 -10.55
C MET A 117 -0.17 10.81 -11.53
N ASN A 118 -0.15 12.14 -11.65
CA ASN A 118 0.79 12.85 -12.52
C ASN A 118 2.24 12.69 -12.07
N HIS A 119 2.50 12.72 -10.75
CA HIS A 119 3.82 12.52 -10.17
C HIS A 119 4.33 11.10 -10.42
N ILE A 120 3.47 10.09 -10.22
CA ILE A 120 3.79 8.68 -10.46
C ILE A 120 4.07 8.43 -11.95
N GLU A 121 3.21 8.87 -12.87
CA GLU A 121 3.45 8.73 -14.31
C GLU A 121 4.73 9.46 -14.77
N SER A 122 5.05 10.61 -14.15
CA SER A 122 6.31 11.33 -14.38
C SER A 122 7.53 10.62 -13.81
N LEU A 123 7.38 9.86 -12.73
CA LEU A 123 8.46 9.14 -12.05
C LEU A 123 8.80 7.83 -12.80
N VAL A 124 7.79 7.08 -13.23
CA VAL A 124 7.97 5.82 -13.97
C VAL A 124 8.23 6.03 -15.47
N GLY A 125 7.92 7.23 -16.00
CA GLY A 125 8.21 7.61 -17.38
C GLY A 125 7.17 7.18 -18.42
N TYR A 126 6.01 6.67 -18.00
CA TYR A 126 4.91 6.30 -18.90
C TYR A 126 3.54 6.49 -18.27
N LYS A 127 2.50 6.55 -19.11
CA LYS A 127 1.10 6.66 -18.70
C LYS A 127 0.65 5.33 -18.05
N MET A 128 0.07 5.40 -16.86
CA MET A 128 -0.45 4.27 -16.11
C MET A 128 -1.98 4.31 -15.96
N PHE A 129 -2.59 5.50 -15.92
CA PHE A 129 -3.98 5.67 -15.49
C PHE A 129 -4.93 6.07 -16.62
N ASP A 130 -5.97 5.27 -16.84
CA ASP A 130 -7.16 5.65 -17.61
C ASP A 130 -8.13 6.42 -16.70
N ARG A 131 -8.00 7.75 -16.71
CA ARG A 131 -8.78 8.66 -15.86
C ARG A 131 -10.20 8.77 -16.42
N LYS A 132 -11.14 8.02 -15.85
CA LYS A 132 -12.54 7.91 -16.28
C LYS A 132 -13.39 9.13 -15.91
N GLY A 133 -12.94 9.91 -14.94
CA GLY A 133 -13.59 11.13 -14.47
C GLY A 133 -14.46 10.90 -13.23
N VAL A 134 -15.45 11.77 -13.03
CA VAL A 134 -16.30 11.80 -11.83
C VAL A 134 -17.50 10.88 -11.98
N VAL A 135 -17.80 10.13 -10.92
CA VAL A 135 -18.98 9.27 -10.78
C VAL A 135 -19.66 9.51 -9.44
N THR A 136 -20.99 9.44 -9.42
CA THR A 136 -21.75 9.41 -8.16
C THR A 136 -21.92 7.96 -7.72
N ILE A 137 -21.55 7.65 -6.48
CA ILE A 137 -21.65 6.31 -5.90
C ILE A 137 -22.53 6.40 -4.66
N ASP A 138 -23.60 5.60 -4.60
CA ASP A 138 -24.44 5.55 -3.40
C ASP A 138 -23.67 4.94 -2.22
N MET A 139 -23.61 5.71 -1.14
CA MET A 139 -22.86 5.42 0.08
C MET A 139 -23.79 5.16 1.27
N SER A 140 -25.11 5.04 1.03
CA SER A 140 -26.12 4.82 2.07
C SER A 140 -25.97 3.46 2.76
N ASP A 141 -25.52 2.43 2.05
CA ASP A 141 -25.02 1.17 2.61
C ASP A 141 -23.57 0.91 2.15
N PRO A 142 -22.55 1.33 2.93
CA PRO A 142 -21.15 1.10 2.59
C PRO A 142 -20.72 -0.37 2.66
N SER A 143 -21.60 -1.29 3.09
CA SER A 143 -21.35 -2.73 3.02
C SER A 143 -21.74 -3.34 1.68
N ASN A 144 -22.66 -2.69 0.94
CA ASN A 144 -23.29 -3.24 -0.26
C ASN A 144 -23.35 -2.19 -1.40
N ILE A 145 -22.18 -1.62 -1.75
CA ILE A 145 -22.07 -0.59 -2.78
C ILE A 145 -22.22 -1.20 -4.19
N ASP A 146 -23.16 -0.69 -4.98
CA ASP A 146 -23.34 -1.09 -6.39
C ASP A 146 -22.44 -0.28 -7.34
N LEU A 147 -21.45 -0.96 -7.92
CA LEU A 147 -20.55 -0.44 -8.96
C LEU A 147 -20.82 -1.04 -10.35
N ALA A 148 -21.90 -1.81 -10.54
CA ALA A 148 -22.19 -2.53 -11.78
C ALA A 148 -22.43 -1.60 -12.98
N HIS A 149 -22.77 -0.34 -12.70
CA HIS A 149 -23.02 0.74 -13.66
C HIS A 149 -21.75 1.36 -14.27
N LEU A 150 -20.56 1.07 -13.73
CA LEU A 150 -19.29 1.54 -14.29
C LEU A 150 -18.94 0.82 -15.61
N ASP A 151 -18.24 1.53 -16.51
CA ASP A 151 -17.90 1.04 -17.85
C ASP A 151 -16.81 -0.05 -17.84
N THR A 152 -15.96 -0.08 -16.81
CA THR A 152 -15.04 -1.20 -16.57
C THR A 152 -15.58 -2.13 -15.50
N LYS A 153 -15.09 -3.37 -15.53
CA LYS A 153 -15.33 -4.32 -14.46
C LYS A 153 -14.27 -4.30 -13.37
N TRP A 154 -13.27 -3.43 -13.43
CA TRP A 154 -12.24 -3.27 -12.39
C TRP A 154 -11.63 -1.86 -12.38
N GLY A 155 -10.92 -1.49 -11.30
CA GLY A 155 -10.14 -0.24 -11.25
C GLY A 155 -9.90 0.32 -9.84
N LEU A 156 -9.63 1.62 -9.78
CA LEU A 156 -9.49 2.37 -8.53
C LEU A 156 -10.66 3.35 -8.37
N ILE A 157 -11.32 3.34 -7.22
CA ILE A 157 -12.23 4.40 -6.77
C ILE A 157 -11.46 5.33 -5.84
N LEU A 158 -11.40 6.60 -6.21
CA LEU A 158 -10.73 7.64 -5.45
C LEU A 158 -11.77 8.42 -4.65
N SER A 159 -11.68 8.38 -3.33
CA SER A 159 -12.75 8.85 -2.46
C SER A 159 -12.22 9.67 -1.29
N GLN A 160 -12.90 10.77 -0.99
CA GLN A 160 -12.57 11.67 0.13
C GLN A 160 -13.64 11.62 1.22
N GLY A 161 -13.25 11.81 2.47
CA GLY A 161 -14.13 11.65 3.63
C GLY A 161 -14.51 10.19 3.85
N THR A 162 -13.64 9.25 3.47
CA THR A 162 -13.87 7.79 3.59
C THR A 162 -12.72 7.02 4.20
N SER A 163 -11.66 7.68 4.66
CA SER A 163 -10.65 6.98 5.46
C SER A 163 -11.31 6.37 6.69
N ALA A 164 -10.82 5.20 7.13
CA ALA A 164 -11.34 4.51 8.30
C ALA A 164 -11.14 5.31 9.60
N GLY A 165 -10.15 6.21 9.67
CA GLY A 165 -9.91 7.07 10.82
C GLY A 165 -9.62 6.33 12.12
N ASP A 166 -10.01 6.93 13.24
CA ASP A 166 -10.05 6.28 14.55
C ASP A 166 -11.45 5.69 14.77
N MET A 167 -11.55 4.36 14.77
CA MET A 167 -12.78 3.63 15.12
C MET A 167 -12.72 3.01 16.52
N SER A 168 -11.57 3.04 17.19
CA SER A 168 -11.36 2.42 18.50
C SER A 168 -11.37 3.43 19.66
N GLY A 169 -11.36 4.73 19.36
CA GLY A 169 -11.20 5.79 20.36
C GLY A 169 -9.77 5.85 20.90
N SER A 170 -8.81 5.33 20.14
CA SER A 170 -7.38 5.27 20.47
C SER A 170 -6.70 6.64 20.49
N GLY A 171 -7.31 7.65 19.84
CA GLY A 171 -6.72 8.97 19.61
C GLY A 171 -5.91 9.07 18.32
N TYR A 172 -5.67 7.96 17.61
CA TYR A 172 -4.90 7.91 16.37
C TYR A 172 -5.81 8.03 15.15
N CYS A 173 -5.89 9.22 14.56
CA CYS A 173 -6.69 9.46 13.37
C CYS A 173 -5.92 9.11 12.10
N SER A 174 -6.19 7.95 11.50
CA SER A 174 -5.73 7.72 10.12
C SER A 174 -6.35 8.76 9.18
N LEU A 175 -5.57 9.30 8.24
CA LEU A 175 -6.03 10.26 7.24
C LEU A 175 -6.17 9.65 5.85
N GLY A 176 -5.63 8.46 5.63
CA GLY A 176 -5.68 7.73 4.36
C GLY A 176 -5.68 6.22 4.59
N ASN A 177 -6.28 5.46 3.67
CA ASN A 177 -6.06 4.02 3.58
C ASN A 177 -6.45 3.47 2.21
N VAL A 178 -5.79 2.40 1.78
CA VAL A 178 -6.24 1.55 0.68
C VAL A 178 -7.07 0.38 1.21
N ALA A 179 -8.21 0.08 0.60
CA ALA A 179 -9.09 -1.01 1.05
C ALA A 179 -10.06 -1.52 -0.03
N VAL A 180 -10.77 -2.62 0.28
CA VAL A 180 -11.92 -3.13 -0.52
C VAL A 180 -13.13 -2.18 -0.57
N GLY A 181 -13.11 -1.09 0.20
CA GLY A 181 -14.26 -0.21 0.36
C GLY A 181 -13.96 1.04 1.19
N PRO A 182 -14.96 1.89 1.39
CA PRO A 182 -14.87 3.06 2.27
C PRO A 182 -15.09 2.67 3.74
N TYR A 183 -14.49 3.43 4.66
CA TYR A 183 -14.65 3.28 6.12
C TYR A 183 -14.22 1.91 6.69
N VAL A 184 -13.44 1.14 5.94
CA VAL A 184 -12.91 -0.18 6.33
C VAL A 184 -11.39 -0.20 6.15
N THR A 185 -10.71 -1.00 6.95
CA THR A 185 -9.25 -1.21 6.90
C THR A 185 -8.85 -2.49 6.17
N THR A 186 -9.81 -3.31 5.74
CA THR A 186 -9.55 -4.56 5.00
C THR A 186 -8.83 -4.26 3.68
N PRO A 187 -7.58 -4.72 3.48
CA PRO A 187 -6.80 -4.45 2.27
C PRO A 187 -7.53 -4.90 1.01
N GLY A 188 -7.41 -4.12 -0.07
CA GLY A 188 -7.91 -4.53 -1.39
C GLY A 188 -6.89 -5.42 -2.10
N SER A 189 -7.29 -6.63 -2.53
CA SER A 189 -6.39 -7.55 -3.23
C SER A 189 -6.42 -7.38 -4.76
N TYR A 190 -5.37 -6.74 -5.29
CA TYR A 190 -5.06 -6.71 -6.73
C TYR A 190 -3.55 -6.66 -6.91
N ILE A 191 -2.97 -7.57 -7.69
CA ILE A 191 -1.95 -7.21 -8.69
C ILE A 191 -2.07 -8.13 -9.91
N VAL A 192 -2.18 -7.54 -11.10
CA VAL A 192 -2.49 -8.24 -12.36
C VAL A 192 -1.22 -8.74 -13.11
N SER A 193 -1.20 -10.02 -13.49
CA SER A 193 -0.19 -10.80 -14.26
C SER A 193 1.19 -11.07 -13.61
N THR A 194 1.68 -12.33 -13.50
CA THR A 194 1.43 -13.54 -14.34
C THR A 194 0.39 -14.66 -13.99
N ASP A 195 0.10 -15.14 -12.75
CA ASP A 195 -0.96 -16.21 -12.53
C ASP A 195 -2.05 -16.09 -11.42
N TYR A 196 -1.84 -15.66 -10.15
CA TYR A 196 -2.93 -15.76 -9.11
C TYR A 196 -3.78 -14.51 -8.71
N GLY A 197 -3.22 -13.33 -8.38
CA GLY A 197 -3.97 -12.04 -8.32
C GLY A 197 -4.59 -11.58 -9.67
N ILE A 198 -4.80 -12.55 -10.56
CA ILE A 198 -4.53 -12.55 -12.00
C ILE A 198 -5.47 -13.58 -12.66
N LYS A 199 -5.71 -14.73 -12.00
CA LYS A 199 -6.91 -15.54 -12.21
C LYS A 199 -8.12 -15.01 -11.40
N TYR A 200 -7.95 -14.65 -10.12
CA TYR A 200 -9.09 -14.30 -9.23
C TYR A 200 -8.80 -13.22 -8.17
N PRO A 201 -8.63 -11.93 -8.52
CA PRO A 201 -8.63 -10.86 -7.51
C PRO A 201 -9.99 -10.75 -6.79
N ALA A 202 -9.94 -10.58 -5.46
CA ALA A 202 -11.02 -10.21 -4.53
C ALA A 202 -12.42 -10.86 -4.67
N LYS A 203 -12.54 -12.07 -5.25
CA LYS A 203 -13.78 -12.87 -5.29
C LYS A 203 -14.19 -13.46 -3.92
N GLU A 204 -13.27 -13.46 -2.96
CA GLU A 204 -13.33 -14.30 -1.76
C GLU A 204 -14.17 -13.72 -0.60
N TRP A 205 -14.44 -12.41 -0.62
CA TRP A 205 -15.15 -11.72 0.46
C TRP A 205 -16.67 -11.58 0.24
N GLY A 206 -17.24 -12.31 -0.73
CA GLY A 206 -18.68 -12.26 -1.06
C GLY A 206 -19.17 -10.91 -1.61
N ARG A 207 -18.25 -9.97 -1.87
CA ARG A 207 -18.46 -8.74 -2.62
C ARG A 207 -17.86 -8.94 -4.00
N ASP A 208 -18.43 -8.31 -5.05
CA ASP A 208 -17.87 -8.32 -6.41
C ASP A 208 -16.62 -7.42 -6.48
N GLY A 209 -15.61 -7.76 -5.67
CA GLY A 209 -14.39 -7.02 -5.42
C GLY A 209 -13.54 -6.94 -6.68
N ASN A 210 -13.81 -5.95 -7.50
CA ASN A 210 -12.96 -5.62 -8.64
C ASN A 210 -12.45 -4.17 -8.60
N PHE A 211 -12.91 -3.38 -7.62
CA PHE A 211 -12.44 -2.04 -7.34
C PHE A 211 -11.68 -1.96 -6.02
N THR A 212 -10.48 -1.39 -6.04
CA THR A 212 -9.80 -0.89 -4.82
C THR A 212 -10.26 0.54 -4.54
N TRP A 213 -10.45 0.85 -3.27
CA TRP A 213 -10.72 2.20 -2.79
C TRP A 213 -9.45 2.83 -2.26
N VAL A 214 -9.05 3.95 -2.86
CA VAL A 214 -8.04 4.86 -2.29
C VAL A 214 -8.81 5.91 -1.50
N ASN A 215 -8.86 5.71 -0.19
CA ASN A 215 -9.61 6.56 0.73
C ASN A 215 -8.71 7.64 1.30
N LEU A 216 -9.15 8.89 1.25
CA LEU A 216 -8.56 10.02 1.97
C LEU A 216 -9.60 10.68 2.86
N ASP A 217 -9.09 11.48 3.80
CA ASP A 217 -9.82 12.27 4.79
C ASP A 217 -10.70 11.43 5.74
N SER A 218 -10.54 11.68 7.03
CA SER A 218 -11.41 11.13 8.06
C SER A 218 -12.46 12.16 8.46
N LEU A 219 -13.71 11.74 8.54
CA LEU A 219 -14.85 12.58 8.87
C LEU A 219 -15.52 12.09 10.15
N GLN A 220 -15.47 12.91 11.20
CA GLN A 220 -16.06 12.56 12.50
C GLN A 220 -17.58 12.37 12.34
N GLY A 221 -18.10 11.27 12.90
CA GLY A 221 -19.51 10.91 12.80
C GLY A 221 -19.87 10.07 11.56
N ALA A 222 -18.93 9.87 10.62
CA ALA A 222 -19.14 8.95 9.50
C ALA A 222 -19.18 7.47 9.95
N ASN A 223 -19.55 6.57 9.04
CA ASN A 223 -19.78 5.15 9.31
C ASN A 223 -20.74 4.90 10.49
N GLY A 224 -21.88 5.62 10.50
CA GLY A 224 -22.89 5.50 11.56
C GLY A 224 -22.42 6.00 12.94
N GLY A 225 -21.52 6.99 12.99
CA GLY A 225 -20.98 7.53 14.23
C GLY A 225 -19.73 6.82 14.77
N LYS A 226 -19.21 5.80 14.06
CA LYS A 226 -18.05 5.02 14.51
C LYS A 226 -16.72 5.77 14.39
N ILE A 227 -16.59 6.65 13.40
CA ILE A 227 -15.35 7.43 13.21
C ILE A 227 -15.34 8.59 14.19
N THR A 228 -14.41 8.54 15.15
CA THR A 228 -14.33 9.47 16.28
C THR A 228 -13.52 10.72 15.98
N CYS A 229 -12.75 10.73 14.90
CA CYS A 229 -11.80 11.78 14.55
C CYS A 229 -12.12 12.47 13.21
N ASN A 230 -11.55 13.66 12.99
CA ASN A 230 -11.70 14.41 11.75
C ASN A 230 -10.34 14.96 11.30
N GLY A 231 -10.02 14.82 10.01
CA GLY A 231 -8.78 15.36 9.45
C GLY A 231 -8.71 15.24 7.93
N THR A 232 -7.94 16.14 7.31
CA THR A 232 -7.72 16.19 5.87
C THR A 232 -6.31 15.67 5.54
N ALA A 233 -6.22 14.70 4.64
CA ALA A 233 -4.96 14.14 4.19
C ALA A 233 -4.11 15.16 3.43
N PRO A 234 -2.83 15.35 3.79
CA PRO A 234 -1.90 16.12 2.98
C PRO A 234 -1.53 15.39 1.66
N GLN A 235 -0.83 16.09 0.77
CA GLN A 235 -0.54 15.62 -0.60
C GLN A 235 0.40 14.40 -0.64
N ASP A 236 1.33 14.31 0.30
CA ASP A 236 2.24 13.18 0.49
C ASP A 236 1.49 11.92 0.93
N VAL A 237 0.53 12.03 1.86
CA VAL A 237 -0.39 10.93 2.20
C VAL A 237 -1.20 10.49 0.99
N ALA A 238 -1.70 11.41 0.17
CA ALA A 238 -2.41 11.04 -1.07
C ALA A 238 -1.55 10.21 -2.04
N THR A 239 -0.25 10.52 -2.15
CA THR A 239 0.70 9.75 -2.97
C THR A 239 1.08 8.42 -2.31
N HIS A 240 1.19 8.41 -0.97
CA HIS A 240 1.44 7.20 -0.17
C HIS A 240 0.34 6.16 -0.39
N GLU A 241 -0.93 6.52 -0.20
CA GLU A 241 -2.07 5.62 -0.47
C GLU A 241 -2.13 5.18 -1.94
N PHE A 242 -1.76 6.06 -2.87
CA PHE A 242 -1.66 5.68 -4.29
C PHE A 242 -0.60 4.60 -4.54
N ALA A 243 0.53 4.64 -3.84
CA ALA A 243 1.60 3.65 -3.98
C ALA A 243 1.23 2.30 -3.35
N HIS A 244 0.48 2.29 -2.23
CA HIS A 244 -0.16 1.07 -1.71
C HIS A 244 -1.04 0.40 -2.76
N ALA A 245 -1.89 1.19 -3.43
CA ALA A 245 -2.75 0.71 -4.52
C ALA A 245 -1.98 0.26 -5.79
N LEU A 246 -0.66 0.49 -5.85
CA LEU A 246 0.24 0.03 -6.91
C LEU A 246 1.16 -1.13 -6.47
N GLY A 247 0.95 -1.69 -5.27
CA GLY A 247 1.67 -2.88 -4.78
C GLY A 247 2.84 -2.60 -3.84
N MET A 248 2.95 -1.39 -3.28
CA MET A 248 3.88 -1.08 -2.18
C MET A 248 3.17 -1.21 -0.83
N HIS A 249 3.05 -2.42 -0.29
CA HIS A 249 2.30 -2.70 0.93
C HIS A 249 3.03 -2.32 2.24
N ASN A 250 4.20 -2.90 2.52
CA ASN A 250 4.90 -2.61 3.77
C ASN A 250 5.54 -1.22 3.78
N HIS A 251 5.44 -0.54 4.92
CA HIS A 251 6.11 0.73 5.21
C HIS A 251 7.63 0.58 5.41
N PHE A 252 8.38 1.64 5.13
CA PHE A 252 9.82 1.76 5.34
C PHE A 252 10.24 3.24 5.51
N SER A 253 11.52 3.53 5.77
CA SER A 253 12.02 4.92 5.87
C SER A 253 11.95 5.62 4.51
N GLY A 254 11.21 6.73 4.46
CA GLY A 254 10.75 7.44 3.27
C GLY A 254 9.38 7.01 2.78
N PHE A 255 8.71 6.03 3.42
CA PHE A 255 7.41 5.50 3.05
C PHE A 255 6.62 5.01 4.28
N GLY A 256 6.05 5.93 5.05
CA GLY A 256 5.13 5.66 6.16
C GLY A 256 5.69 5.87 7.56
N PHE A 257 6.96 5.52 7.83
CA PHE A 257 7.54 5.59 9.18
C PHE A 257 8.01 6.98 9.61
N ASP A 258 8.91 7.60 8.83
CA ASP A 258 9.50 8.92 9.09
C ASP A 258 8.89 10.03 8.20
N GLY A 259 7.97 9.67 7.32
CA GLY A 259 7.19 10.55 6.46
C GLY A 259 6.37 9.75 5.44
N ALA A 260 5.23 10.28 4.99
CA ALA A 260 4.34 9.53 4.09
C ALA A 260 4.99 9.26 2.72
N TRP A 261 5.70 10.25 2.16
CA TRP A 261 6.34 10.13 0.85
C TRP A 261 7.70 10.83 0.79
N GLY A 262 8.75 10.07 0.49
CA GLY A 262 10.13 10.55 0.37
C GLY A 262 10.92 9.90 -0.76
N LYS A 263 12.21 10.25 -0.87
CA LYS A 263 13.06 9.83 -2.01
C LYS A 263 13.28 8.32 -2.10
N ASN A 264 13.25 7.59 -0.98
CA ASN A 264 13.32 6.14 -0.99
C ASN A 264 12.05 5.51 -1.60
N ALA A 265 10.86 6.07 -1.31
CA ALA A 265 9.61 5.62 -1.93
C ALA A 265 9.60 5.85 -3.44
N GLU A 266 10.06 7.03 -3.88
CA GLU A 266 10.23 7.31 -5.31
C GLU A 266 11.16 6.28 -5.98
N ARG A 267 12.31 5.98 -5.37
CA ARG A 267 13.30 5.05 -5.93
C ARG A 267 12.79 3.59 -5.96
N VAL A 268 12.04 3.17 -4.95
CA VAL A 268 11.37 1.87 -4.89
C VAL A 268 10.29 1.76 -5.96
N LEU A 269 9.38 2.73 -6.08
CA LEU A 269 8.31 2.71 -7.08
C LEU A 269 8.88 2.78 -8.52
N LYS A 270 9.88 3.63 -8.75
CA LYS A 270 10.60 3.71 -10.05
C LYS A 270 11.27 2.38 -10.40
N THR A 271 11.91 1.72 -9.43
CA THR A 271 12.51 0.39 -9.62
C THR A 271 11.44 -0.65 -9.95
N MET A 272 10.35 -0.74 -9.17
CA MET A 272 9.25 -1.67 -9.45
C MET A 272 8.71 -1.49 -10.88
N TYR A 273 8.45 -0.26 -11.30
CA TYR A 273 7.80 0.00 -12.59
C TYR A 273 8.76 0.23 -13.77
N SER A 274 10.07 0.06 -13.59
CA SER A 274 11.07 0.20 -14.67
C SER A 274 10.80 -0.75 -15.84
N ASP A 275 11.07 -0.27 -17.05
CA ASP A 275 10.98 -1.05 -18.30
C ASP A 275 11.99 -2.21 -18.34
N GLN A 276 13.00 -2.20 -17.47
CA GLN A 276 13.99 -3.27 -17.32
C GLN A 276 13.59 -4.33 -16.29
N ASN A 277 12.48 -4.11 -15.56
CA ASN A 277 11.97 -5.00 -14.52
C ASN A 277 10.59 -5.52 -14.93
N LEU A 278 10.57 -6.65 -15.64
CA LEU A 278 9.32 -7.25 -16.10
C LEU A 278 8.55 -7.90 -14.94
N PRO A 279 7.20 -7.96 -14.99
CA PRO A 279 6.43 -8.80 -14.08
C PRO A 279 6.93 -10.25 -14.13
N GLY A 280 7.10 -10.89 -12.97
CA GLY A 280 7.68 -12.24 -12.86
C GLY A 280 9.23 -12.27 -12.86
N GLN A 281 9.91 -11.13 -12.85
CA GLN A 281 11.37 -11.06 -12.69
C GLN A 281 11.78 -11.31 -11.21
N PRO A 282 12.72 -12.23 -10.92
CA PRO A 282 13.23 -12.47 -9.57
C PRO A 282 13.78 -11.21 -8.88
N PHE A 283 13.50 -11.02 -7.58
CA PHE A 283 13.90 -9.82 -6.84
C PHE A 283 15.42 -9.59 -6.78
N ASP A 284 16.21 -10.65 -6.80
CA ASP A 284 17.68 -10.61 -6.82
C ASP A 284 18.27 -10.24 -8.21
N SER A 285 17.42 -10.22 -9.24
CA SER A 285 17.76 -9.89 -10.63
C SER A 285 17.24 -8.51 -11.07
N LEU A 286 16.70 -7.70 -10.16
CA LEU A 286 16.14 -6.39 -10.49
C LEU A 286 17.22 -5.39 -10.93
N PHE A 287 16.94 -4.71 -12.04
CA PHE A 287 17.62 -3.48 -12.41
C PHE A 287 17.22 -2.38 -11.41
N ILE A 288 18.17 -1.91 -10.61
CA ILE A 288 17.90 -0.81 -9.67
C ILE A 288 18.06 0.52 -10.39
N GLU A 289 16.98 1.30 -10.42
CA GLU A 289 16.96 2.64 -10.98
C GLU A 289 17.66 3.64 -10.05
N ASP A 290 18.53 4.49 -10.61
CA ASP A 290 19.12 5.63 -9.92
C ASP A 290 18.15 6.81 -9.77
#